data_AF-A0A5N7Z9W0-F1
#
_entry.id   AF-A0A5N7Z9W0-F1
#
_cell.length_a   1.000
_cell.length_b   1.000
_cell.length_c   1.000
_cell.angle_alpha   90.00
_cell.angle_beta   90.00
_cell.angle_gamma   90.00
#
_symmetry.space_group_name_H-M   'P 1'
#
loop_
_entity.id
_entity.type
_entity.pdbx_description
1 polymer ?
#
loop_
_entity_poly.entity_id
_entity_poly.type
_entity_poly.pdbx_seq_one_letter_code
_entity_poly.pdbx_strand_id
1 'polypeptide(L)'
;MNQKAQEWAESYFSRLDKVIEELRHHDLVSQVNVIKYPGATEEELADVETQVYERQLENSEDYDAQAPDEPFAFNPFIREFYKRSNGLHISWHSVLFPEAEIEEDPDGEIPIAKDDDDFKEGWISILSAECLATQQGFYLYGEPQETDLGESVRSNGGTLNYIDGFNYYNDACMILENGNHEIVFGDDHSASYDSPHECDFVIYMEYALATFFSVSCRSKKLRFSDKKTIYPKLKKMVQSQDYSDLAIVLKNCKHTDIDSVIAYGYKKKGHEYVQEDHREGLPESLQERLGLLIK
;
A
#
# COMPACT_ATOMS: atom_id res chain seq x y z
N MET A 1 -9.81 24.53 2.72
CA MET A 1 -9.78 23.49 1.67
C MET A 1 -8.48 23.65 0.89
N ASN A 2 -7.62 22.62 0.86
CA ASN A 2 -6.32 22.70 0.20
C ASN A 2 -6.47 22.24 -1.26
N GLN A 3 -6.51 23.19 -2.19
CA GLN A 3 -6.75 22.92 -3.62
C GLN A 3 -5.75 21.92 -4.20
N LYS A 4 -4.47 21.97 -3.79
CA LYS A 4 -3.45 21.03 -4.27
C LYS A 4 -3.73 19.58 -3.87
N ALA A 5 -4.19 19.36 -2.65
CA ALA A 5 -4.51 18.03 -2.15
C ALA A 5 -5.74 17.43 -2.86
N GLN A 6 -6.76 18.26 -3.11
CA GLN A 6 -7.94 17.85 -3.85
C GLN A 6 -7.59 17.48 -5.31
N GLU A 7 -6.85 18.35 -6.01
CA GLU A 7 -6.40 18.10 -7.39
C GLU A 7 -5.53 16.84 -7.48
N TRP A 8 -4.66 16.63 -6.49
CA TRP A 8 -3.86 15.41 -6.40
C TRP A 8 -4.74 14.17 -6.25
N ALA A 9 -5.68 14.15 -5.30
CA ALA A 9 -6.56 13.00 -5.06
C ALA A 9 -7.42 12.69 -6.30
N GLU A 10 -7.97 13.71 -6.96
CA GLU A 10 -8.70 13.56 -8.23
C GLU A 10 -7.83 12.93 -9.33
N SER A 11 -6.61 13.43 -9.50
CA SER A 11 -5.64 12.91 -10.45
C SER A 11 -5.20 11.49 -10.11
N TYR A 12 -5.01 11.17 -8.84
CA TYR A 12 -4.64 9.83 -8.36
C TYR A 12 -5.71 8.81 -8.74
N PHE A 13 -6.97 9.03 -8.34
CA PHE A 13 -8.04 8.08 -8.63
C PHE A 13 -8.34 7.97 -10.14
N SER A 14 -8.25 9.07 -10.89
CA SER A 14 -8.39 9.00 -12.36
C SER A 14 -7.30 8.14 -13.02
N ARG A 15 -6.07 8.17 -12.49
CA ARG A 15 -4.98 7.32 -12.99
C ARG A 15 -5.14 5.87 -12.54
N LEU A 16 -5.61 5.66 -11.31
CA LEU A 16 -5.94 4.33 -10.80
C LEU A 16 -7.00 3.65 -11.68
N ASP A 17 -8.08 4.35 -12.03
CA ASP A 17 -9.12 3.82 -12.91
C ASP A 17 -8.58 3.39 -14.28
N LYS A 18 -7.64 4.17 -14.84
CA LYS A 18 -6.96 3.83 -16.10
C LYS A 18 -6.10 2.58 -15.97
N VAL A 19 -5.35 2.46 -14.88
CA VAL A 19 -4.50 1.29 -14.60
C VAL A 19 -5.35 0.02 -14.43
N ILE A 20 -6.46 0.12 -13.71
CA ILE A 20 -7.43 -0.99 -13.56
C ILE A 20 -7.98 -1.41 -14.93
N GLU A 21 -8.33 -0.44 -15.78
CA GLU A 21 -8.85 -0.72 -17.12
C GLU A 21 -7.79 -1.38 -18.01
N GLU A 22 -6.54 -0.91 -17.96
CA GLU A 22 -5.41 -1.54 -18.65
C GLU A 22 -5.22 -3.00 -18.22
N LEU A 23 -5.35 -3.31 -16.93
CA LEU A 23 -5.29 -4.68 -16.42
C LEU A 23 -6.42 -5.56 -16.94
N ARG A 24 -7.65 -5.06 -16.90
CA ARG A 24 -8.83 -5.81 -17.39
C ARG A 24 -8.74 -6.17 -18.88
N HIS A 25 -7.99 -5.39 -19.65
CA HIS A 25 -7.82 -5.60 -21.09
C HIS A 25 -6.50 -6.29 -21.45
N HIS A 26 -5.65 -6.60 -20.46
CA HIS A 26 -4.38 -7.25 -20.71
C HIS A 26 -4.60 -8.75 -20.93
N ASP A 27 -4.10 -9.31 -22.03
CA ASP A 27 -4.29 -10.70 -22.46
C ASP A 27 -3.66 -11.75 -21.53
N LEU A 28 -2.63 -11.36 -20.77
CA LEU A 28 -2.04 -12.20 -19.72
C LEU A 28 -2.75 -12.08 -18.37
N VAL A 29 -3.76 -11.22 -18.21
CA VAL A 29 -4.51 -11.06 -16.96
C VAL A 29 -5.80 -11.86 -17.05
N SER A 30 -6.04 -12.76 -16.10
CA SER A 30 -7.22 -13.61 -16.03
C SER A 30 -8.33 -12.99 -15.18
N GLN A 31 -7.98 -12.24 -14.13
CA GLN A 31 -8.93 -11.64 -13.20
C GLN A 31 -8.40 -10.34 -12.61
N VAL A 32 -9.32 -9.39 -12.37
CA VAL A 32 -9.07 -8.14 -11.63
C VAL A 32 -10.24 -7.90 -10.68
N ASN A 33 -10.01 -8.01 -9.38
CA ASN A 33 -11.00 -7.67 -8.35
C ASN A 33 -10.75 -6.25 -7.87
N VAL A 34 -11.81 -5.46 -7.74
CA VAL A 34 -11.74 -4.08 -7.25
C VAL A 34 -12.86 -3.88 -6.26
N ILE A 35 -12.51 -3.56 -5.02
CA ILE A 35 -13.44 -3.19 -3.97
C ILE A 35 -13.06 -1.80 -3.50
N LYS A 36 -13.93 -0.83 -3.80
CA LYS A 36 -13.73 0.57 -3.45
C LYS A 36 -14.83 1.01 -2.50
N TYR A 37 -14.46 1.37 -1.27
CA TYR A 37 -15.40 1.81 -0.27
C TYR A 37 -15.81 3.26 -0.50
N PRO A 38 -17.04 3.66 -0.13
CA PRO A 38 -17.46 5.06 -0.15
C PRO A 38 -16.46 5.95 0.57
N GLY A 39 -16.31 7.18 0.10
CA GLY A 39 -15.44 8.16 0.75
C GLY A 39 -15.95 8.54 2.14
N ALA A 40 -15.04 8.75 3.08
CA ALA A 40 -15.35 9.19 4.43
C ALA A 40 -15.88 10.63 4.43
N THR A 41 -16.86 10.88 5.28
CA THR A 41 -17.38 12.19 5.59
C THR A 41 -16.40 13.00 6.45
N GLU A 42 -16.61 14.32 6.51
CA GLU A 42 -15.79 15.18 7.39
C GLU A 42 -15.94 14.82 8.88
N GLU A 43 -17.12 14.32 9.27
CA GLU A 43 -17.44 13.89 10.64
C GLU A 43 -16.67 12.61 10.97
N GLU A 44 -16.76 11.57 10.13
CA GLU A 44 -16.00 10.33 10.31
C GLU A 44 -14.48 10.59 10.38
N LEU A 45 -13.95 11.48 9.54
CA LEU A 45 -12.52 11.82 9.59
C LEU A 45 -12.14 12.61 10.86
N ALA A 46 -13.02 13.48 11.35
CA ALA A 46 -12.79 14.21 12.60
C ALA A 46 -12.86 13.27 13.82
N ASP A 47 -13.74 12.27 13.79
CA ASP A 47 -13.82 11.25 14.83
C ASP A 47 -12.55 10.40 14.88
N VAL A 48 -11.99 10.02 13.72
CA VAL A 48 -10.70 9.33 13.65
C VAL A 48 -9.56 10.21 14.17
N GLU A 49 -9.51 11.49 13.79
CA GLU A 49 -8.50 12.44 14.29
C GLU A 49 -8.55 12.57 15.82
N THR A 50 -9.76 12.60 16.38
CA THR A 50 -9.98 12.65 17.83
C THR A 50 -9.45 11.39 18.51
N GLN A 51 -9.77 10.20 17.97
CA GLN A 51 -9.30 8.93 18.53
C GLN A 51 -7.77 8.79 18.46
N VAL A 52 -7.13 9.22 17.36
CA VAL A 52 -5.66 9.25 17.28
C VAL A 52 -5.09 10.15 18.37
N TYR A 53 -5.65 11.35 18.55
CA TYR A 53 -5.18 12.30 19.55
C TYR A 53 -5.34 11.77 20.98
N GLU A 54 -6.49 11.16 21.30
CA GLU A 54 -6.73 10.52 22.59
C GLU A 54 -5.69 9.42 22.86
N ARG A 55 -5.39 8.59 21.86
CA ARG A 55 -4.37 7.54 21.99
C ARG A 55 -2.96 8.10 22.18
N GLN A 56 -2.63 9.21 21.54
CA GLN A 56 -1.35 9.90 21.75
C GLN A 56 -1.23 10.47 23.16
N LEU A 57 -2.32 11.00 23.72
CA LEU A 57 -2.37 11.45 25.11
C LEU A 57 -2.19 10.28 26.09
N GLU A 58 -2.90 9.17 25.89
CA GLU A 58 -2.74 7.95 26.69
C GLU A 58 -1.29 7.45 26.67
N ASN A 59 -0.69 7.33 25.48
CA ASN A 59 0.71 6.91 25.35
C ASN A 59 1.67 7.91 26.04
N SER A 60 1.38 9.20 25.97
CA SER A 60 2.21 10.21 26.65
C SER A 60 2.15 10.09 28.17
N GLU A 61 0.97 9.79 28.72
CA GLU A 61 0.77 9.56 30.16
C GLU A 61 1.41 8.24 30.61
N ASP A 62 1.20 7.14 29.87
CA ASP A 62 1.69 5.81 30.22
C ASP A 62 3.23 5.69 30.21
N TYR A 63 3.89 6.46 29.35
CA TYR A 63 5.34 6.40 29.14
C TYR A 63 6.11 7.66 29.59
N ASP A 64 5.47 8.57 30.34
CA ASP A 64 6.06 9.85 30.78
C ASP A 64 6.65 10.68 29.60
N ALA A 65 6.03 10.60 28.42
CA ALA A 65 6.46 11.32 27.22
C ALA A 65 5.88 12.75 27.18
N GLN A 66 6.38 13.57 26.26
CA GLN A 66 5.80 14.90 26.04
C GLN A 66 4.45 14.75 25.34
N ALA A 67 3.38 15.18 26.02
CA ALA A 67 2.05 15.27 25.42
C ALA A 67 2.05 16.19 24.19
N PRO A 68 1.27 15.86 23.14
CA PRO A 68 1.12 16.71 21.97
C PRO A 68 0.57 18.09 22.36
N ASP A 69 1.16 19.15 21.78
CA ASP A 69 0.78 20.55 22.08
C ASP A 69 -0.54 20.98 21.40
N GLU A 70 -0.92 20.28 20.32
CA GLU A 70 -2.10 20.58 19.49
C GLU A 70 -2.89 19.30 19.18
N PRO A 71 -4.22 19.38 18.98
CA PRO A 71 -5.02 18.27 18.51
C PRO A 71 -4.47 17.69 17.21
N PHE A 72 -4.50 16.35 17.09
CA PHE A 72 -4.11 15.69 15.86
C PHE A 72 -5.03 16.10 14.71
N ALA A 73 -4.45 16.37 13.55
CA ALA A 73 -5.17 16.61 12.32
C ALA A 73 -4.44 15.90 11.17
N PHE A 74 -5.18 15.20 10.33
CA PHE A 74 -4.63 14.59 9.14
C PHE A 74 -4.03 15.66 8.23
N ASN A 75 -2.91 15.31 7.62
CA ASN A 75 -2.40 16.05 6.49
C ASN A 75 -3.51 16.21 5.42
N PRO A 76 -3.69 17.39 4.80
CA PRO A 76 -4.68 17.59 3.74
C PRO A 76 -4.68 16.52 2.64
N PHE A 77 -3.52 15.96 2.27
CA PHE A 77 -3.44 14.90 1.26
C PHE A 77 -4.09 13.58 1.74
N ILE A 78 -3.86 13.18 3.00
CA ILE A 78 -4.50 12.00 3.61
C ILE A 78 -6.02 12.21 3.66
N ARG A 79 -6.44 13.39 4.12
CA ARG A 79 -7.86 13.75 4.24
C ARG A 79 -8.58 13.69 2.90
N GLU A 80 -8.01 14.28 1.84
CA GLU A 80 -8.61 14.27 0.50
C GLU A 80 -8.59 12.88 -0.16
N PHE A 81 -7.63 12.02 0.17
CA PHE A 81 -7.66 10.62 -0.24
C PHE A 81 -8.85 9.87 0.36
N TYR A 82 -9.01 9.92 1.70
CA TYR A 82 -10.07 9.17 2.37
C TYR A 82 -11.48 9.67 2.06
N LYS A 83 -11.65 10.96 1.76
CA LYS A 83 -12.91 11.50 1.20
C LYS A 83 -13.30 10.93 -0.16
N ARG A 84 -12.34 10.37 -0.90
CA ARG A 84 -12.59 9.73 -2.21
C ARG A 84 -12.78 8.22 -2.08
N SER A 85 -12.15 7.60 -1.09
CA SER A 85 -12.22 6.16 -0.82
C SER A 85 -11.85 5.90 0.64
N ASN A 86 -12.80 5.47 1.47
CA ASN A 86 -12.51 5.11 2.86
C ASN A 86 -11.96 3.68 2.98
N GLY A 87 -10.86 3.42 2.28
CA GLY A 87 -10.35 2.07 2.04
C GLY A 87 -10.54 1.66 0.59
N LEU A 88 -9.64 0.80 0.12
CA LEU A 88 -9.57 0.32 -1.25
C LEU A 88 -8.83 -1.01 -1.27
N HIS A 89 -9.43 -2.01 -1.88
CA HIS A 89 -8.79 -3.28 -2.17
C HIS A 89 -8.77 -3.53 -3.67
N ILE A 90 -7.60 -3.91 -4.21
CA ILE A 90 -7.45 -4.35 -5.60
C ILE A 90 -6.51 -5.54 -5.67
N SER A 91 -6.98 -6.62 -6.28
CA SER A 91 -6.18 -7.80 -6.58
C SER A 91 -6.28 -8.16 -8.06
N TRP A 92 -5.23 -8.76 -8.60
CA TRP A 92 -5.26 -9.28 -9.95
C TRP A 92 -4.40 -10.55 -10.08
N HIS A 93 -4.80 -11.38 -11.06
CA HIS A 93 -4.19 -12.66 -11.36
C HIS A 93 -3.88 -12.76 -12.84
N SER A 94 -2.76 -13.37 -13.19
CA SER A 94 -2.41 -13.71 -14.56
C SER A 94 -2.98 -15.07 -14.96
N VAL A 95 -2.94 -15.32 -16.25
CA VAL A 95 -3.28 -16.62 -16.86
C VAL A 95 -2.32 -17.75 -16.45
N LEU A 96 -1.20 -17.47 -15.77
CA LEU A 96 -0.25 -18.50 -15.31
C LEU A 96 -0.87 -19.42 -14.26
N PHE A 97 -1.83 -18.93 -13.48
CA PHE A 97 -2.42 -19.67 -12.37
C PHE A 97 -3.84 -20.15 -12.73
N PRO A 98 -4.16 -21.43 -12.48
CA PRO A 98 -5.45 -22.02 -12.87
C PRO A 98 -6.62 -21.57 -11.99
N GLU A 99 -6.37 -21.24 -10.72
CA GLU A 99 -7.37 -20.79 -9.77
C GLU A 99 -7.14 -19.32 -9.43
N ALA A 100 -8.16 -18.51 -9.70
CA ALA A 100 -8.26 -17.17 -9.15
C ALA A 100 -9.39 -17.22 -8.13
N GLU A 101 -9.06 -17.01 -6.85
CA GLU A 101 -10.09 -16.90 -5.83
C GLU A 101 -10.91 -15.62 -6.10
N ILE A 102 -12.23 -15.78 -6.11
CA ILE A 102 -13.13 -14.62 -6.13
C ILE A 102 -13.18 -14.11 -4.71
N GLU A 103 -12.80 -12.85 -4.54
CA GLU A 103 -12.74 -12.23 -3.24
C GLU A 103 -14.07 -11.58 -2.96
N GLU A 104 -14.82 -12.23 -2.09
CA GLU A 104 -16.08 -11.71 -1.60
C GLU A 104 -15.80 -10.86 -0.37
N ASP A 105 -16.54 -9.75 -0.26
CA ASP A 105 -16.66 -8.95 0.95
C ASP A 105 -18.01 -9.28 1.59
N PRO A 106 -18.10 -10.33 2.43
CA PRO A 106 -19.36 -10.75 3.00
C PRO A 106 -19.92 -9.78 4.05
N ASP A 107 -19.07 -8.94 4.66
CA ASP A 107 -19.42 -8.18 5.89
C ASP A 107 -18.96 -6.70 5.91
N GLY A 108 -18.50 -6.14 4.79
CA GLY A 108 -17.98 -4.77 4.70
C GLY A 108 -16.53 -4.64 5.20
N GLU A 109 -15.81 -5.77 5.34
CA GLU A 109 -14.42 -5.81 5.79
C GLU A 109 -13.49 -5.81 4.58
N ILE A 110 -12.48 -4.94 4.61
CA ILE A 110 -11.48 -4.84 3.53
C ILE A 110 -10.73 -6.17 3.44
N PRO A 111 -10.71 -6.87 2.28
CA PRO A 111 -9.94 -8.09 2.15
C PRO A 111 -8.47 -7.83 2.46
N ILE A 112 -7.86 -8.75 3.20
CA ILE A 112 -6.46 -8.72 3.59
C ILE A 112 -5.80 -10.00 3.12
N ALA A 113 -4.54 -9.88 2.68
CA ALA A 113 -3.77 -11.02 2.20
C ALA A 113 -3.50 -12.03 3.33
N LYS A 114 -3.78 -13.31 3.06
CA LYS A 114 -3.49 -14.46 3.94
C LYS A 114 -2.18 -15.14 3.55
N ASP A 115 -1.65 -16.00 4.43
CA ASP A 115 -0.41 -16.76 4.21
C ASP A 115 -0.44 -17.57 2.90
N ASP A 116 -1.61 -18.08 2.52
CA ASP A 116 -1.82 -18.88 1.31
C ASP A 116 -1.88 -18.03 0.03
N ASP A 117 -1.96 -16.69 0.14
CA ASP A 117 -2.04 -15.75 -1.00
C ASP A 117 -0.67 -15.43 -1.62
N ASP A 118 0.37 -16.16 -1.21
CA ASP A 118 1.77 -16.02 -1.64
C ASP A 118 1.98 -16.12 -3.17
N PHE A 119 0.98 -16.64 -3.90
CA PHE A 119 0.98 -16.77 -5.35
C PHE A 119 0.31 -15.61 -6.11
N LYS A 120 -0.39 -14.68 -5.42
CA LYS A 120 -1.03 -13.52 -6.08
C LYS A 120 0.03 -12.57 -6.65
N GLU A 121 -0.10 -12.19 -7.93
CA GLU A 121 0.93 -11.40 -8.62
C GLU A 121 0.87 -9.90 -8.31
N GLY A 122 -0.33 -9.37 -8.06
CA GLY A 122 -0.53 -8.01 -7.56
C GLY A 122 -1.73 -7.89 -6.62
N TRP A 123 -1.50 -7.23 -5.48
CA TRP A 123 -2.50 -7.03 -4.43
C TRP A 123 -2.25 -5.71 -3.71
N ILE A 124 -3.25 -4.85 -3.50
CA ILE A 124 -3.17 -3.71 -2.59
C ILE A 124 -4.42 -3.66 -1.72
N SER A 125 -4.27 -3.40 -0.42
CA SER A 125 -5.39 -3.24 0.51
C SER A 125 -5.15 -2.03 1.40
N ILE A 126 -5.47 -0.85 0.89
CA ILE A 126 -5.46 0.36 1.69
C ILE A 126 -6.61 0.29 2.68
N LEU A 127 -6.28 0.30 3.96
CA LEU A 127 -7.23 0.19 5.06
C LEU A 127 -8.01 1.49 5.24
N SER A 128 -9.17 1.41 5.90
CA SER A 128 -10.01 2.57 6.19
C SER A 128 -9.29 3.56 7.10
N ALA A 129 -9.74 4.82 7.14
CA ALA A 129 -9.15 5.84 8.01
C ALA A 129 -9.21 5.43 9.49
N GLU A 130 -10.25 4.71 9.90
CA GLU A 130 -10.41 4.19 11.27
C GLU A 130 -9.25 3.29 11.69
N CYS A 131 -8.64 2.57 10.75
CA CYS A 131 -7.50 1.70 10.99
C CYS A 131 -6.23 2.48 11.42
N LEU A 132 -6.19 3.80 11.15
CA LEU A 132 -5.13 4.69 11.60
C LEU A 132 -5.29 5.10 13.06
N ALA A 133 -6.50 5.00 13.62
CA ALA A 133 -6.80 5.29 15.02
C ALA A 133 -6.84 4.03 15.87
N THR A 134 -7.47 2.96 15.36
CA THR A 134 -7.69 1.71 16.07
C THR A 134 -7.31 0.53 15.20
N GLN A 135 -6.95 -0.59 15.81
CA GLN A 135 -6.69 -1.84 15.09
C GLN A 135 -7.94 -2.74 15.05
N GLN A 136 -9.14 -2.19 15.27
CA GLN A 136 -10.35 -2.99 15.32
C GLN A 136 -10.76 -3.46 13.92
N GLY A 137 -11.14 -4.74 13.81
CA GLY A 137 -11.73 -5.30 12.60
C GLY A 137 -10.77 -6.03 11.66
N PHE A 138 -9.48 -6.10 11.95
CA PHE A 138 -8.56 -6.96 11.20
C PHE A 138 -7.33 -7.37 12.01
N TYR A 139 -6.87 -8.61 11.84
CA TYR A 139 -5.62 -9.09 12.41
C TYR A 139 -4.71 -9.55 11.28
N LEU A 140 -3.72 -8.73 10.95
CA LEU A 140 -2.49 -9.18 10.28
C LEU A 140 -1.62 -9.83 11.35
N TYR A 141 -0.94 -10.94 11.02
CA TYR A 141 -0.09 -11.62 11.99
C TYR A 141 1.02 -10.68 12.47
N GLY A 142 1.08 -10.42 13.78
CA GLY A 142 2.00 -9.48 14.39
C GLY A 142 1.33 -8.13 14.66
N GLU A 143 1.52 -7.60 15.86
CA GLU A 143 1.07 -6.26 16.20
C GLU A 143 2.22 -5.27 15.94
N PRO A 144 2.05 -4.26 15.06
CA PRO A 144 3.15 -3.35 14.73
C PRO A 144 3.60 -2.58 15.96
N GLN A 145 2.67 -2.33 16.88
CA GLN A 145 2.91 -1.70 18.17
C GLN A 145 3.82 -2.54 19.09
N GLU A 146 3.84 -3.87 18.97
CA GLU A 146 4.66 -4.78 19.79
C GLU A 146 6.10 -4.95 19.26
N THR A 147 6.43 -4.36 18.11
CA THR A 147 7.81 -4.35 17.61
C THR A 147 8.68 -3.35 18.36
N ASP A 148 10.02 -3.50 18.32
CA ASP A 148 10.96 -2.52 18.89
C ASP A 148 10.68 -1.08 18.40
N LEU A 149 10.31 -0.92 17.12
CA LEU A 149 9.93 0.39 16.56
C LEU A 149 8.59 0.85 17.13
N GLY A 150 7.59 -0.01 17.19
CA GLY A 150 6.28 0.31 17.76
C GLY A 150 6.36 0.69 19.23
N GLU A 151 7.14 -0.04 20.03
CA GLU A 151 7.46 0.31 21.41
C GLU A 151 8.14 1.68 21.50
N SER A 152 9.14 1.93 20.65
CA SER A 152 9.82 3.22 20.60
C SER A 152 8.85 4.37 20.28
N VAL A 153 7.99 4.22 19.26
CA VAL A 153 7.00 5.22 18.85
C VAL A 153 6.01 5.48 19.99
N ARG A 154 5.45 4.43 20.60
CA ARG A 154 4.54 4.55 21.75
C ARG A 154 5.22 5.24 22.94
N SER A 155 6.46 4.87 23.25
CA SER A 155 7.22 5.49 24.35
C SER A 155 7.52 6.97 24.13
N ASN A 156 7.42 7.46 22.89
CA ASN A 156 7.53 8.87 22.53
C ASN A 156 6.17 9.58 22.43
N GLY A 157 5.06 8.91 22.78
CA GLY A 157 3.69 9.44 22.70
C GLY A 157 3.04 9.31 21.32
N GLY A 158 3.69 8.64 20.35
CA GLY A 158 3.18 8.43 19.00
C GLY A 158 2.27 7.21 18.86
N THR A 159 1.73 7.00 17.65
CA THR A 159 1.08 5.74 17.27
C THR A 159 1.69 5.17 16.00
N LEU A 160 1.69 3.84 15.90
CA LEU A 160 2.14 3.08 14.72
C LEU A 160 1.03 2.10 14.34
N ASN A 161 0.40 2.31 13.18
CA ASN A 161 -0.74 1.52 12.74
C ASN A 161 -0.62 1.15 11.26
N TYR A 162 -1.25 0.03 10.87
CA TYR A 162 -1.29 -0.43 9.50
C TYR A 162 -1.97 0.60 8.58
N ILE A 163 -1.43 0.79 7.37
CA ILE A 163 -2.06 1.56 6.29
C ILE A 163 -2.39 0.67 5.09
N ASP A 164 -1.49 -0.23 4.73
CA ASP A 164 -1.69 -1.19 3.64
C ASP A 164 -1.59 -2.59 4.24
N GLY A 165 -2.72 -3.29 4.27
CA GLY A 165 -2.83 -4.66 4.76
C GLY A 165 -2.37 -5.68 3.73
N PHE A 166 -1.20 -5.42 3.15
CA PHE A 166 -0.61 -6.26 2.12
C PHE A 166 0.34 -7.28 2.73
N ASN A 167 0.29 -8.50 2.16
CA ASN A 167 1.19 -9.66 2.27
C ASN A 167 1.73 -10.02 3.67
N TYR A 168 1.52 -11.27 4.05
CA TYR A 168 2.12 -11.96 5.20
C TYR A 168 3.62 -11.69 5.45
N TYR A 169 4.39 -11.26 4.44
CA TYR A 169 5.81 -10.93 4.55
C TYR A 169 6.20 -9.45 4.38
N ASN A 170 5.32 -8.58 3.88
CA ASN A 170 5.64 -7.15 3.67
C ASN A 170 4.36 -6.29 3.76
N ASP A 171 4.22 -5.53 4.85
CA ASP A 171 3.16 -4.53 5.02
C ASP A 171 3.73 -3.10 5.03
N ALA A 172 2.84 -2.12 5.08
CA ALA A 172 3.19 -0.73 5.36
C ALA A 172 2.39 -0.23 6.55
N CYS A 173 3.09 0.44 7.46
CA CYS A 173 2.52 1.14 8.60
C CYS A 173 2.75 2.65 8.50
N MET A 174 1.91 3.41 9.16
CA MET A 174 2.04 4.85 9.32
C MET A 174 2.38 5.16 10.77
N ILE A 175 3.45 5.93 10.96
CA ILE A 175 3.75 6.60 12.22
C ILE A 175 2.97 7.91 12.26
N LEU A 176 2.20 8.11 13.32
CA LEU A 176 1.46 9.34 13.59
C LEU A 176 2.03 9.99 14.85
N GLU A 177 2.89 10.99 14.67
CA GLU A 177 3.53 11.76 15.75
C GLU A 177 3.48 13.25 15.41
N ASN A 178 2.90 14.09 16.27
CA ASN A 178 2.99 15.56 16.19
C ASN A 178 2.76 16.14 14.76
N GLY A 179 1.86 15.56 13.97
CA GLY A 179 1.55 15.96 12.60
C GLY A 179 2.53 15.47 11.50
N ASN A 180 3.63 14.80 11.84
CA ASN A 180 4.54 14.18 10.88
C ASN A 180 4.10 12.74 10.63
N HIS A 181 3.55 12.52 9.44
CA HIS A 181 3.08 11.22 9.01
C HIS A 181 4.19 10.56 8.20
N GLU A 182 4.83 9.53 8.75
CA GLU A 182 5.88 8.77 8.09
C GLU A 182 5.39 7.37 7.74
N ILE A 183 5.76 6.88 6.56
CA ILE A 183 5.45 5.51 6.15
C ILE A 183 6.68 4.64 6.39
N VAL A 184 6.47 3.55 7.14
CA VAL A 184 7.48 2.52 7.41
C VAL A 184 7.05 1.21 6.78
N PHE A 185 8.02 0.38 6.40
CA PHE A 185 7.78 -0.88 5.72
C PHE A 185 8.12 -2.04 6.65
N GLY A 186 7.19 -2.99 6.77
CA GLY A 186 7.35 -4.21 7.57
C GLY A 186 8.14 -5.31 6.85
N ASP A 187 8.73 -6.20 7.65
CA ASP A 187 9.51 -7.38 7.27
C ASP A 187 9.12 -8.57 8.16
N ASP A 188 9.25 -9.78 7.61
CA ASP A 188 9.30 -11.06 8.32
C ASP A 188 8.11 -11.23 9.26
N HIS A 189 6.90 -11.28 8.70
CA HIS A 189 5.66 -11.36 9.48
C HIS A 189 5.46 -10.14 10.37
N SER A 190 5.78 -8.95 9.84
CA SER A 190 5.66 -7.69 10.55
C SER A 190 6.49 -7.63 11.85
N ALA A 191 7.50 -8.51 12.00
CA ALA A 191 8.35 -8.59 13.18
C ALA A 191 9.34 -7.42 13.28
N SER A 192 9.63 -6.75 12.15
CA SER A 192 10.50 -5.58 12.15
C SER A 192 10.10 -4.57 11.09
N TYR A 193 10.41 -3.30 11.35
CA TYR A 193 10.08 -2.19 10.49
C TYR A 193 11.34 -1.38 10.13
N ASP A 194 11.52 -1.13 8.84
CA ASP A 194 12.54 -0.22 8.33
C ASP A 194 11.91 1.14 8.00
N SER A 195 12.51 2.23 8.48
CA SER A 195 12.19 3.60 8.05
C SER A 195 13.04 3.97 6.83
N PRO A 196 12.49 3.97 5.61
CA PRO A 196 13.11 4.72 4.54
C PRO A 196 12.86 6.20 4.84
N HIS A 197 13.93 6.91 5.21
CA HIS A 197 13.97 8.34 5.60
C HIS A 197 13.28 9.38 4.68
N GLU A 198 12.51 8.99 3.64
CA GLU A 198 12.00 9.85 2.58
C GLU A 198 10.66 9.33 1.97
N CYS A 199 9.79 8.71 2.77
CA CYS A 199 8.51 8.18 2.31
C CYS A 199 7.36 8.67 3.19
N ASP A 200 6.61 9.66 2.70
CA ASP A 200 5.33 10.08 3.30
C ASP A 200 4.15 9.40 2.59
N PHE A 201 2.93 9.68 3.05
CA PHE A 201 1.71 9.12 2.49
C PHE A 201 1.59 9.31 0.98
N VAL A 202 1.87 10.51 0.46
CA VAL A 202 1.71 10.79 -0.98
C VAL A 202 2.73 9.99 -1.79
N ILE A 203 3.99 9.95 -1.34
CA ILE A 203 5.04 9.14 -1.97
C ILE A 203 4.67 7.67 -1.95
N TYR A 204 4.15 7.17 -0.83
CA TYR A 204 3.72 5.79 -0.70
C TYR A 204 2.59 5.45 -1.67
N MET A 205 1.50 6.23 -1.68
CA MET A 205 0.35 5.98 -2.55
C MET A 205 0.74 6.02 -4.03
N GLU A 206 1.55 7.01 -4.43
CA GLU A 206 2.03 7.11 -5.81
C GLU A 206 2.99 5.97 -6.17
N TYR A 207 3.86 5.56 -5.25
CA TYR A 207 4.71 4.38 -5.44
C TYR A 207 3.87 3.11 -5.55
N ALA A 208 2.84 2.95 -4.73
CA ALA A 208 1.92 1.83 -4.76
C ALA A 208 1.12 1.79 -6.07
N LEU A 209 0.76 2.95 -6.63
CA LEU A 209 0.16 3.05 -7.97
C LEU A 209 1.15 2.76 -9.10
N ALA A 210 2.41 3.20 -8.99
CA ALA A 210 3.44 2.96 -10.01
C ALA A 210 3.96 1.52 -10.01
N THR A 211 3.95 0.87 -8.84
CA THR A 211 4.37 -0.52 -8.63
C THR A 211 3.19 -1.47 -8.41
N PHE A 212 1.99 -0.97 -8.71
CA PHE A 212 0.69 -1.60 -8.54
C PHE A 212 0.67 -3.05 -9.03
N PHE A 213 1.38 -3.28 -10.13
CA PHE A 213 1.44 -4.56 -10.78
C PHE A 213 2.19 -5.61 -9.97
N SER A 214 3.14 -5.29 -9.09
CA SER A 214 3.98 -6.31 -8.44
C SER A 214 3.98 -6.28 -6.92
N VAL A 215 3.41 -7.33 -6.32
CA VAL A 215 3.57 -7.71 -4.90
C VAL A 215 5.04 -7.63 -4.48
N SER A 216 5.92 -8.17 -5.31
CA SER A 216 7.35 -8.32 -4.99
C SER A 216 8.20 -7.06 -5.22
N CYS A 217 7.60 -5.98 -5.75
CA CYS A 217 8.22 -4.65 -5.84
C CYS A 217 7.83 -3.72 -4.69
N ARG A 218 6.71 -4.00 -4.00
CA ARG A 218 6.30 -3.37 -2.74
C ARG A 218 6.95 -4.05 -1.53
N SER A 219 8.27 -4.22 -1.61
CA SER A 219 9.11 -4.77 -0.52
C SER A 219 9.54 -3.69 0.48
N LYS A 220 10.26 -4.08 1.55
CA LYS A 220 11.03 -3.32 2.59
C LYS A 220 11.59 -1.89 2.30
N LYS A 221 11.57 -1.37 1.07
CA LYS A 221 11.96 -0.01 0.68
C LYS A 221 11.53 0.33 -0.73
N LEU A 222 11.48 1.62 -1.03
CA LEU A 222 11.34 2.16 -2.39
C LEU A 222 12.52 1.73 -3.29
N ARG A 223 12.23 1.01 -4.39
CA ARG A 223 13.23 0.46 -5.31
C ARG A 223 13.42 1.29 -6.57
N PHE A 224 14.48 2.10 -6.58
CA PHE A 224 14.91 2.85 -7.76
C PHE A 224 16.22 2.34 -8.35
N SER A 225 16.35 2.48 -9.67
CA SER A 225 17.59 2.22 -10.43
C SER A 225 18.69 3.23 -10.10
N ASP A 226 18.35 4.51 -9.88
CA ASP A 226 19.28 5.59 -9.52
C ASP A 226 18.91 6.26 -8.19
N LYS A 227 19.24 5.58 -7.08
CA LYS A 227 18.93 6.06 -5.72
C LYS A 227 19.62 7.38 -5.39
N LYS A 228 20.85 7.60 -5.85
CA LYS A 228 21.64 8.80 -5.51
C LYS A 228 20.99 10.07 -6.06
N THR A 229 20.31 9.98 -7.19
CA THR A 229 19.58 11.10 -7.78
C THR A 229 18.17 11.22 -7.23
N ILE A 230 17.51 10.10 -6.95
CA ILE A 230 16.07 10.08 -6.63
C ILE A 230 15.80 10.41 -5.17
N TYR A 231 16.54 9.83 -4.23
CA TYR A 231 16.33 10.01 -2.79
C TYR A 231 16.39 11.49 -2.36
N PRO A 232 17.42 12.29 -2.76
CA PRO A 232 17.42 13.73 -2.46
C PRO A 232 16.20 14.50 -3.01
N LYS A 233 15.59 14.03 -4.11
CA LYS A 233 14.37 14.64 -4.64
C LYS A 233 13.17 14.29 -3.79
N LEU A 234 13.00 13.03 -3.39
CA LEU A 234 11.93 12.59 -2.49
C LEU A 234 12.00 13.35 -1.17
N LYS A 235 13.18 13.43 -0.56
CA LYS A 235 13.39 14.24 0.65
C LYS A 235 12.94 15.69 0.48
N LYS A 236 13.29 16.31 -0.65
CA LYS A 236 12.87 17.69 -0.95
C LYS A 236 11.34 17.78 -1.09
N MET A 237 10.71 16.81 -1.74
CA MET A 237 9.24 16.76 -1.90
C MET A 237 8.53 16.65 -0.56
N VAL A 238 8.99 15.78 0.35
CA VAL A 238 8.46 15.66 1.73
C VAL A 238 8.59 17.01 2.45
N GLN A 239 9.75 17.65 2.38
CA GLN A 239 9.99 18.94 3.04
C GLN A 239 9.16 20.09 2.48
N SER A 240 8.95 20.14 1.17
CA SER A 240 8.23 21.24 0.51
C SER A 240 6.75 20.96 0.30
N GLN A 241 6.30 19.73 0.54
CA GLN A 241 4.98 19.21 0.15
C GLN A 241 4.61 19.55 -1.30
N ASP A 242 5.59 19.43 -2.20
CA ASP A 242 5.43 19.66 -3.63
C ASP A 242 5.74 18.37 -4.38
N TYR A 243 4.68 17.67 -4.78
CA TYR A 243 4.74 16.36 -5.43
C TYR A 243 4.55 16.44 -6.95
N SER A 244 4.64 17.63 -7.55
CA SER A 244 4.39 17.86 -8.98
C SER A 244 5.24 16.97 -9.90
N ASP A 245 6.50 16.70 -9.51
CA ASP A 245 7.42 15.84 -10.26
C ASP A 245 7.37 14.36 -9.84
N LEU A 246 6.57 13.98 -8.83
CA LEU A 246 6.63 12.65 -8.22
C LEU A 246 6.32 11.53 -9.23
N ALA A 247 5.28 11.72 -10.05
CA ALA A 247 4.95 10.75 -11.11
C ALA A 247 6.11 10.54 -12.11
N ILE A 248 6.91 11.58 -12.39
CA ILE A 248 8.08 11.48 -13.27
C ILE A 248 9.21 10.71 -12.57
N VAL A 249 9.42 10.99 -11.29
CA VAL A 249 10.42 10.30 -10.46
C VAL A 249 10.12 8.80 -10.39
N LEU A 250 8.85 8.43 -10.24
CA LEU A 250 8.39 7.05 -10.10
C LEU A 250 8.41 6.24 -11.39
N LYS A 251 8.44 6.87 -12.58
CA LYS A 251 8.60 6.14 -13.87
C LYS A 251 9.90 5.32 -13.96
N ASN A 252 10.89 5.64 -13.14
CA ASN A 252 12.16 4.92 -13.09
C ASN A 252 12.20 3.80 -12.03
N CYS A 253 11.07 3.51 -11.38
CA CYS A 253 10.90 2.30 -10.58
C CYS A 253 11.07 1.06 -11.47
N LYS A 254 11.61 -0.02 -10.93
CA LYS A 254 11.71 -1.29 -11.67
C LYS A 254 10.35 -1.99 -11.68
N HIS A 255 10.07 -2.76 -12.75
CA HIS A 255 8.87 -3.61 -12.88
C HIS A 255 7.54 -2.83 -12.84
N THR A 256 7.48 -1.75 -13.63
CA THR A 256 6.30 -0.87 -13.73
C THR A 256 5.31 -1.30 -14.80
N ASP A 257 5.60 -2.32 -15.62
CA ASP A 257 4.71 -2.87 -16.64
C ASP A 257 4.29 -4.31 -16.30
N ILE A 258 3.08 -4.69 -16.72
CA ILE A 258 2.42 -5.96 -16.39
C ILE A 258 3.29 -7.17 -16.79
N ASP A 259 3.87 -7.17 -17.98
CA ASP A 259 4.74 -8.24 -18.47
C ASP A 259 5.97 -8.43 -17.58
N SER A 260 6.68 -7.34 -17.24
CA SER A 260 7.85 -7.39 -16.36
C SER A 260 7.54 -7.89 -14.95
N VAL A 261 6.31 -7.68 -14.48
CA VAL A 261 5.84 -8.23 -13.21
C VAL A 261 5.65 -9.73 -13.33
N ILE A 262 4.88 -10.19 -14.31
CA ILE A 262 4.58 -11.62 -14.51
C ILE A 262 5.90 -12.39 -14.63
N ALA A 263 6.85 -11.87 -15.41
CA ALA A 263 8.19 -12.43 -15.52
C ALA A 263 8.92 -12.57 -14.18
N TYR A 264 8.87 -11.52 -13.37
CA TYR A 264 9.55 -11.48 -12.09
C TYR A 264 8.88 -12.37 -11.03
N GLY A 265 7.54 -12.37 -10.96
CA GLY A 265 6.75 -13.23 -10.08
C GLY A 265 7.02 -14.70 -10.37
N TYR A 266 6.98 -15.11 -11.64
CA TYR A 266 7.31 -16.48 -12.05
C TYR A 266 8.72 -16.90 -11.63
N LYS A 267 9.74 -16.06 -11.90
CA LYS A 267 11.13 -16.32 -11.54
C LYS A 267 11.34 -16.45 -10.02
N LYS A 268 10.58 -15.73 -9.21
CA LYS A 268 10.77 -15.69 -7.75
C LYS A 268 10.17 -16.89 -7.03
N LYS A 269 8.89 -17.15 -7.27
CA LYS A 269 8.14 -18.23 -6.63
C LYS A 269 7.07 -18.82 -7.54
N GLY A 270 6.58 -18.08 -8.54
CA GLY A 270 5.44 -18.52 -9.36
C GLY A 270 5.64 -19.88 -10.03
N HIS A 271 6.86 -20.24 -10.44
CA HIS A 271 7.15 -21.57 -10.99
C HIS A 271 6.82 -22.75 -10.05
N GLU A 272 6.76 -22.54 -8.75
CA GLU A 272 6.39 -23.57 -7.76
C GLU A 272 4.88 -23.82 -7.72
N TYR A 273 4.08 -22.84 -8.18
CA TYR A 273 2.61 -22.85 -8.12
C TYR A 273 1.95 -22.97 -9.51
N VAL A 274 2.74 -22.87 -10.60
CA VAL A 274 2.23 -23.06 -11.96
C VAL A 274 2.02 -24.54 -12.24
N GLN A 275 0.80 -24.89 -12.66
CA GLN A 275 0.48 -26.23 -13.14
C GLN A 275 0.83 -26.32 -14.64
N GLU A 276 1.77 -27.21 -14.99
CA GLU A 276 2.23 -27.37 -16.39
C GLU A 276 1.07 -27.71 -17.33
N ASP A 277 0.17 -28.61 -16.91
CA ASP A 277 -1.02 -29.01 -17.68
C ASP A 277 -1.94 -27.81 -17.99
N HIS A 278 -2.10 -26.88 -17.05
CA HIS A 278 -2.87 -25.65 -17.25
C HIS A 278 -2.21 -24.75 -18.29
N ARG A 279 -0.89 -24.57 -18.17
CA ARG A 279 -0.10 -23.75 -19.10
C ARG A 279 -0.14 -24.32 -20.53
N GLU A 280 -0.06 -25.64 -20.69
CA GLU A 280 -0.18 -26.32 -21.98
C GLU A 280 -1.61 -26.25 -22.56
N GLY A 281 -2.62 -26.03 -21.72
CA GLY A 281 -4.01 -25.83 -22.11
C GLY A 281 -4.37 -24.41 -22.57
N LEU A 282 -3.48 -23.42 -22.37
CA LEU A 282 -3.71 -22.03 -22.80
C LEU A 282 -3.73 -21.90 -24.34
N PRO A 283 -4.35 -20.84 -24.92
CA PRO A 283 -4.22 -20.57 -26.34
C PRO A 283 -2.75 -20.45 -26.80
N GLU A 284 -2.43 -20.97 -27.98
CA GLU A 284 -1.06 -21.01 -28.53
C GLU A 284 -0.36 -19.64 -28.50
N SER A 285 -1.08 -18.57 -28.84
CA SER A 285 -0.55 -17.20 -28.78
C SER A 285 -0.12 -16.76 -27.37
N LEU A 286 -0.84 -17.21 -26.33
CA LEU A 286 -0.48 -16.94 -24.94
C LEU A 286 0.70 -17.81 -24.50
N GLN A 287 0.72 -19.09 -24.91
CA GLN A 287 1.84 -19.98 -24.64
C GLN A 287 3.15 -19.42 -25.21
N GLU A 288 3.13 -18.95 -26.46
CA GLU A 288 4.28 -18.32 -27.11
C GLU A 288 4.73 -17.05 -26.37
N ARG A 289 3.79 -16.16 -26.02
CA ARG A 289 4.09 -14.92 -25.30
C ARG A 289 4.71 -15.20 -23.94
N LEU A 290 4.10 -16.10 -23.15
CA LEU A 290 4.67 -16.55 -21.88
C LEU A 290 6.05 -17.18 -22.10
N GLY A 291 6.18 -18.07 -23.08
CA GLY A 291 7.46 -18.70 -23.44
C GLY A 291 8.58 -17.71 -23.79
N LEU A 292 8.26 -16.50 -24.26
CA LEU A 292 9.24 -15.42 -24.46
C LEU A 292 9.52 -14.65 -23.16
N LEU A 293 8.49 -14.46 -22.34
CA LEU A 293 8.51 -13.62 -21.16
C LEU A 293 9.23 -14.28 -19.97
N ILE A 294 9.04 -15.59 -19.76
CA ILE A 294 9.47 -16.32 -18.56
C ILE A 294 10.64 -17.29 -18.78
N LYS A 295 11.48 -17.02 -19.80
CA LYS A 295 12.68 -17.80 -20.14
C LYS A 295 13.86 -17.58 -19.19
#